data_AF-A0A257PE99-F1
#
_entry.id   AF-A0A257PE99-F1
#
_cell.length_a   1.000
_cell.length_b   1.000
_cell.length_c   1.000
_cell.angle_alpha   90.00
_cell.angle_beta   90.00
_cell.angle_gamma   90.00
#
_symmetry.space_group_name_H-M   'P 1'
#
loop_
_entity.id
_entity.type
_entity.pdbx_description
1 polymer ?
#
loop_
_entity_poly.entity_id
_entity_poly.type
_entity_poly.pdbx_seq_one_letter_code
_entity_poly.pdbx_strand_id
1 'polypeptide(L)'
;MSLPLMPKATAVWLIDKTALTFAQIADFCGMHPLEIQAIADGEVAQGINGYDPVANKQVTAEDIARCEANPDARLKLLAAADPHPKKNKGGRYTPVAKRNDRPDAIACLVDDKNEPKGTRVFGPVARELRDKEFLKIVSLAPEVV
;
A
#
# COMPACT_ATOMS: atom_id res chain seq x y z
N MET A 1 1.27 -20.12 -18.88
CA MET A 1 0.79 -20.49 -17.53
C MET A 1 0.58 -19.20 -16.75
N SER A 2 -0.48 -19.11 -15.95
CA SER A 2 -0.68 -17.99 -15.03
C SER A 2 0.38 -18.06 -13.92
N LEU A 3 0.94 -16.92 -13.54
CA LEU A 3 1.95 -16.81 -12.48
C LEU A 3 1.34 -16.12 -11.25
N PRO A 4 1.79 -16.46 -10.03
CA PRO A 4 1.35 -15.81 -8.80
C PRO A 4 1.76 -14.33 -8.81
N LEU A 5 1.01 -13.51 -8.07
CA LEU A 5 1.42 -12.13 -7.86
C LEU A 5 2.73 -12.11 -7.06
N MET A 6 3.67 -11.25 -7.44
CA MET A 6 4.99 -11.13 -6.81
C MET A 6 5.72 -12.49 -6.63
N PRO A 7 6.11 -13.18 -7.72
CA PRO A 7 6.62 -14.56 -7.65
C PRO A 7 7.78 -14.79 -6.68
N LYS A 8 8.73 -13.85 -6.60
CA LYS A 8 9.87 -13.93 -5.68
C LYS A 8 9.45 -13.86 -4.21
N ALA A 9 8.55 -12.93 -3.87
CA ALA A 9 8.07 -12.79 -2.49
C ALA A 9 7.16 -13.97 -2.09
N THR A 10 6.39 -14.49 -3.03
CA THR A 10 5.58 -15.70 -2.84
C THR A 10 6.46 -16.93 -2.64
N ALA A 11 7.57 -17.05 -3.38
CA ALA A 11 8.54 -18.13 -3.19
C ALA A 11 9.18 -18.09 -1.79
N VAL A 12 9.59 -16.91 -1.31
CA VAL A 12 10.12 -16.73 0.07
C VAL A 12 9.10 -17.25 1.10
N TRP A 13 7.83 -16.86 0.97
CA TRP A 13 6.79 -17.32 1.88
C TRP A 13 6.57 -18.83 1.82
N LEU A 14 6.55 -19.42 0.61
CA LEU A 14 6.37 -20.86 0.43
C LEU A 14 7.53 -21.66 1.04
N ILE A 15 8.77 -21.21 0.86
CA ILE A 15 9.95 -21.85 1.45
C ILE A 15 9.87 -21.83 2.99
N ASP A 16 9.45 -20.71 3.57
CA ASP A 16 9.42 -20.53 5.03
C ASP A 16 8.23 -21.21 5.71
N LYS A 17 7.08 -21.34 5.03
CA LYS A 17 5.79 -21.73 5.63
C LYS A 17 5.26 -23.07 5.16
N THR A 18 5.87 -23.71 4.16
CA THR A 18 5.40 -24.98 3.59
C THR A 18 6.54 -25.97 3.42
N ALA A 19 6.23 -27.25 3.36
CA ALA A 19 7.19 -28.33 3.11
C ALA A 19 7.25 -28.75 1.62
N LEU A 20 6.91 -27.84 0.70
CA LEU A 20 6.89 -28.11 -0.74
C LEU A 20 8.30 -28.32 -1.30
N THR A 21 8.40 -29.13 -2.35
CA THR A 21 9.68 -29.33 -3.04
C THR A 21 10.07 -28.10 -3.87
N PHE A 22 11.37 -27.87 -4.04
CA PHE A 22 11.87 -26.75 -4.84
C PHE A 22 11.36 -26.78 -6.29
N ALA A 23 11.13 -27.97 -6.87
CA ALA A 23 10.55 -28.12 -8.19
C ALA A 23 9.09 -27.65 -8.23
N GLN A 24 8.28 -27.97 -7.22
CA GLN A 24 6.89 -27.52 -7.14
C GLN A 24 6.79 -26.00 -7.00
N ILE A 25 7.65 -25.40 -6.16
CA ILE A 25 7.71 -23.94 -5.98
C ILE A 25 8.19 -23.26 -7.27
N ALA A 26 9.20 -23.84 -7.94
CA ALA A 26 9.73 -23.35 -9.21
C ALA A 26 8.65 -23.32 -10.31
N ASP A 27 7.89 -24.41 -10.48
CA ASP A 27 6.80 -24.46 -11.45
C ASP A 27 5.67 -23.49 -11.12
N PHE A 28 5.34 -23.32 -9.83
CA PHE A 28 4.29 -22.40 -9.40
C PHE A 28 4.68 -20.94 -9.63
N CYS A 29 5.90 -20.54 -9.23
CA CYS A 29 6.39 -19.17 -9.38
C CYS A 29 6.94 -18.86 -10.78
N GLY A 30 7.12 -19.87 -11.65
CA GLY A 30 7.74 -19.73 -12.97
C GLY A 30 9.23 -19.36 -12.90
N MET A 31 9.93 -19.84 -11.88
CA MET A 31 11.36 -19.58 -11.64
C MET A 31 12.16 -20.87 -11.80
N HIS A 32 13.47 -20.77 -12.02
CA HIS A 32 14.30 -21.98 -12.11
C HIS A 32 14.51 -22.59 -10.70
N PRO A 33 14.58 -23.92 -10.53
CA PRO A 33 14.82 -24.55 -9.23
C PRO A 33 16.06 -24.04 -8.49
N LEU A 34 17.11 -23.67 -9.23
CA LEU A 34 18.33 -23.07 -8.66
C LEU A 34 18.09 -21.68 -8.05
N GLU A 35 17.16 -20.89 -8.59
CA GLU A 35 16.80 -19.60 -7.98
C GLU A 35 16.06 -19.82 -6.66
N ILE A 36 15.17 -20.83 -6.59
CA ILE A 36 14.46 -21.20 -5.36
C ILE A 36 15.45 -21.68 -4.31
N GLN A 37 16.45 -22.47 -4.71
CA GLN A 37 17.53 -22.89 -3.83
C GLN A 37 18.34 -21.70 -3.30
N ALA A 38 18.74 -20.77 -4.17
CA ALA A 38 19.47 -19.57 -3.76
C ALA A 38 18.63 -18.62 -2.87
N ILE A 39 17.30 -18.66 -2.97
CA ILE A 39 16.39 -17.98 -2.04
C ILE A 39 16.38 -18.69 -0.68
N ALA A 40 16.31 -20.02 -0.66
CA ALA A 40 16.36 -20.81 0.56
C ALA A 40 17.71 -20.68 1.30
N ASP A 41 18.81 -20.57 0.54
CA ASP A 41 20.16 -20.31 1.06
C ASP A 41 20.34 -18.84 1.54
N GLY A 42 19.35 -17.97 1.27
CA GLY A 42 19.33 -16.58 1.73
C GLY A 42 20.22 -15.64 0.93
N GLU A 43 20.61 -15.97 -0.30
CA GLU A 43 21.46 -15.13 -1.16
C GLU A 43 20.68 -14.09 -1.96
N VAL A 44 19.53 -14.48 -2.54
CA VAL A 44 18.83 -13.66 -3.55
C VAL A 44 17.71 -12.79 -2.97
N ALA A 45 17.17 -13.16 -1.80
CA ALA A 45 15.95 -12.55 -1.24
C ALA A 45 16.16 -11.78 0.08
N GLN A 46 17.40 -11.39 0.40
CA GLN A 46 17.68 -10.63 1.62
C GLN A 46 16.84 -9.33 1.65
N GLY A 47 15.96 -9.21 2.65
CA GLY A 47 15.09 -8.05 2.83
C GLY A 47 13.75 -8.08 2.08
N ILE A 48 13.41 -9.17 1.39
CA ILE A 48 12.07 -9.34 0.80
C ILE A 48 11.12 -9.88 1.85
N ASN A 49 10.08 -9.13 2.18
CA ASN A 49 8.98 -9.64 3.01
C ASN A 49 8.16 -10.67 2.21
N GLY A 50 7.99 -11.87 2.78
CA GLY A 50 7.22 -12.95 2.15
C GLY A 50 5.78 -12.54 1.87
N TYR A 51 5.28 -12.88 0.68
CA TYR A 51 3.92 -12.61 0.24
C TYR A 51 3.06 -13.86 0.40
N ASP A 52 2.05 -13.80 1.27
CA ASP A 52 1.19 -14.94 1.59
C ASP A 52 0.18 -15.23 0.44
N PRO A 53 0.28 -16.36 -0.28
CA PRO A 53 -0.62 -16.69 -1.37
C PRO A 53 -1.98 -17.22 -0.88
N VAL A 54 -2.09 -17.71 0.36
CA VAL A 54 -3.33 -18.20 0.97
C VAL A 54 -4.19 -17.01 1.42
N ALA A 55 -3.59 -16.06 2.14
CA ALA A 55 -4.28 -14.85 2.59
C ALA A 55 -4.82 -14.02 1.42
N ASN A 56 -4.10 -14.00 0.30
CA ASN A 56 -4.49 -13.30 -0.92
C ASN A 56 -5.37 -14.12 -1.87
N LYS A 57 -5.87 -15.28 -1.41
CA LYS A 57 -6.80 -16.15 -2.17
C LYS A 57 -6.25 -16.60 -3.53
N GLN A 58 -4.94 -16.75 -3.65
CA GLN A 58 -4.29 -17.28 -4.86
C GLN A 58 -4.26 -18.80 -4.85
N VAL A 59 -4.12 -19.41 -3.68
CA VAL A 59 -4.16 -20.87 -3.46
C VAL A 59 -4.97 -21.17 -2.20
N THR A 60 -5.53 -22.38 -2.11
CA THR A 60 -6.15 -22.85 -0.86
C THR A 60 -5.13 -23.58 0.00
N ALA A 61 -5.32 -23.55 1.32
CA ALA A 61 -4.51 -24.33 2.25
C ALA A 61 -4.62 -25.84 1.98
N GLU A 62 -5.79 -26.29 1.52
CA GLU A 62 -6.02 -27.68 1.10
C GLU A 62 -5.17 -28.07 -0.12
N ASP A 63 -4.97 -27.16 -1.08
CA ASP A 63 -4.15 -27.41 -2.26
C ASP A 63 -2.67 -27.55 -1.89
N ILE A 64 -2.20 -26.72 -0.94
CA ILE A 64 -0.85 -26.81 -0.37
C ILE A 64 -0.68 -28.16 0.34
N ALA A 65 -1.58 -28.53 1.26
CA ALA A 65 -1.48 -29.80 2.00
C ALA A 65 -1.49 -31.02 1.07
N ARG A 66 -2.27 -30.97 -0.03
CA ARG A 66 -2.27 -32.03 -1.06
C ARG A 66 -0.93 -32.15 -1.77
N CYS A 67 -0.26 -31.02 -2.02
CA CYS A 67 1.03 -30.98 -2.70
C CYS A 67 2.20 -31.30 -1.75
N GLU A 68 2.06 -31.05 -0.45
CA GLU A 68 3.01 -31.50 0.57
C GLU A 68 3.01 -33.03 0.71
N ALA A 69 1.84 -33.67 0.60
CA ALA A 69 1.74 -35.13 0.67
C ALA A 69 2.25 -35.84 -0.60
N ASN A 70 2.27 -35.16 -1.76
CA ASN A 70 2.62 -35.75 -3.05
C ASN A 70 3.63 -34.87 -3.82
N PRO A 71 4.91 -35.27 -3.90
CA PRO A 71 5.96 -34.50 -4.58
C PRO A 71 5.72 -34.23 -6.08
N ASP A 72 4.96 -35.10 -6.75
CA ASP A 72 4.65 -34.97 -8.19
C ASP A 72 3.45 -34.04 -8.47
N ALA A 73 2.70 -33.66 -7.43
CA ALA A 73 1.53 -32.81 -7.60
C ALA A 73 1.94 -31.35 -7.85
N ARG A 74 1.30 -30.69 -8.82
CA ARG A 74 1.55 -29.28 -9.16
C ARG A 74 0.46 -28.36 -8.58
N LEU A 75 0.89 -27.29 -7.91
CA LEU A 75 0.00 -26.23 -7.42
C LEU A 75 -0.64 -25.47 -8.58
N LYS A 76 -1.92 -25.15 -8.43
CA LYS A 76 -2.68 -24.37 -9.43
C LYS A 76 -3.23 -23.10 -8.79
N LEU A 77 -3.08 -21.99 -9.51
CA LEU A 77 -3.69 -20.72 -9.10
C LEU A 77 -5.20 -20.77 -9.21
N LEU A 78 -5.87 -20.22 -8.20
CA LEU A 78 -7.30 -19.92 -8.25
C LEU A 78 -7.54 -18.79 -9.25
N ALA A 79 -8.52 -18.97 -10.15
CA ALA A 79 -8.86 -17.99 -11.18
C ALA A 79 -9.41 -16.65 -10.62
N ALA A 80 -9.72 -16.59 -9.32
CA ALA A 80 -10.40 -15.47 -8.66
C ALA A 80 -9.45 -14.50 -7.93
N ALA A 81 -8.14 -14.57 -8.18
CA ALA A 81 -7.20 -13.58 -7.67
C ALA A 81 -7.30 -12.29 -8.51
N ASP A 82 -8.32 -11.47 -8.25
CA ASP A 82 -8.47 -10.15 -8.85
C ASP A 82 -7.18 -9.34 -8.63
N PRO A 83 -6.40 -9.03 -9.67
CA PRO A 83 -5.01 -8.58 -9.54
C PRO A 83 -4.89 -7.12 -9.10
N HIS A 84 -6.00 -6.42 -8.85
CA HIS A 84 -5.99 -5.01 -8.50
C HIS A 84 -6.90 -4.74 -7.30
N PRO A 85 -6.35 -4.35 -6.13
CA PRO A 85 -7.15 -3.56 -5.21
C PRO A 85 -7.65 -2.35 -6.01
N LYS A 86 -8.96 -2.12 -6.03
CA LYS A 86 -9.54 -0.90 -6.62
C LYS A 86 -8.81 0.25 -5.96
N LYS A 87 -7.91 0.92 -6.68
CA LYS A 87 -7.26 2.13 -6.18
C LYS A 87 -8.40 3.06 -5.82
N ASN A 88 -8.51 3.40 -4.54
CA ASN A 88 -9.30 4.56 -4.15
C ASN A 88 -8.76 5.70 -5.00
N LYS A 89 -9.58 6.23 -5.90
CA LYS A 89 -9.20 7.39 -6.71
C LYS A 89 -8.88 8.46 -5.68
N GLY A 90 -7.58 8.68 -5.43
CA GLY A 90 -7.13 9.79 -4.60
C GLY A 90 -7.75 11.07 -5.12
N GLY A 91 -7.88 12.08 -4.27
CA GLY A 91 -8.41 13.38 -4.68
C GLY A 91 -7.74 13.81 -5.99
N ARG A 92 -8.53 14.00 -7.05
CA ARG A 92 -7.99 14.45 -8.33
C ARG A 92 -7.26 15.76 -8.10
N TYR A 93 -6.06 15.88 -8.68
CA TYR A 93 -5.34 17.14 -8.72
C TYR A 93 -6.29 18.25 -9.18
N THR A 94 -6.49 19.25 -8.32
CA THR A 94 -7.28 20.43 -8.69
C THR A 94 -6.36 21.35 -9.51
N PRO A 95 -6.66 21.59 -10.81
CA PRO A 95 -5.84 22.45 -11.66
C PRO A 95 -5.69 23.83 -11.04
N VAL A 96 -4.52 24.46 -11.21
CA VAL A 96 -4.19 25.76 -10.59
C VAL A 96 -5.27 26.82 -10.86
N ALA A 97 -5.82 26.84 -12.08
CA ALA A 97 -6.92 27.74 -12.45
C ALA A 97 -8.22 27.54 -11.64
N LYS A 98 -8.51 26.30 -11.22
CA LYS A 98 -9.71 25.95 -10.42
C LYS A 98 -9.46 25.97 -8.91
N ARG A 99 -8.27 26.40 -8.46
CA ARG A 99 -7.98 26.55 -7.03
C ARG A 99 -8.55 27.85 -6.46
N ASN A 100 -8.68 28.89 -7.29
CA ASN A 100 -9.31 30.15 -6.90
C ASN A 100 -10.85 30.06 -6.82
N ASP A 101 -11.46 29.07 -7.48
CA ASP A 101 -12.90 28.76 -7.40
C ASP A 101 -13.26 27.91 -6.16
N ARG A 102 -12.25 27.47 -5.39
CA ARG A 102 -12.51 26.82 -4.11
C ARG A 102 -12.78 27.94 -3.11
N PRO A 103 -13.95 27.99 -2.44
CA PRO A 103 -14.17 28.98 -1.39
C PRO A 103 -13.02 28.86 -0.39
N ASP A 104 -12.47 30.01 0.02
CA ASP A 104 -11.30 30.16 0.87
C ASP A 104 -11.27 29.05 1.93
N ALA A 105 -10.41 28.05 1.74
CA ALA A 105 -10.42 26.78 2.48
C ALA A 105 -10.09 26.91 3.97
N ILE A 106 -10.12 28.13 4.51
CA ILE A 106 -9.76 28.53 5.87
C ILE A 106 -11.01 28.78 6.73
N ALA A 107 -12.21 28.89 6.13
CA ALA A 107 -13.45 29.11 6.89
C ALA A 107 -13.89 27.92 7.77
N CYS A 108 -13.31 26.72 7.60
CA CYS A 108 -13.84 25.48 8.20
C CYS A 108 -13.05 24.89 9.38
N LEU A 109 -11.97 25.55 9.85
CA LEU A 109 -11.13 25.02 10.95
C LEU A 109 -11.10 25.93 12.18
N VAL A 110 -12.19 26.66 12.40
CA VAL A 110 -12.38 27.53 13.56
C VAL A 110 -13.49 26.97 14.44
N ASP A 111 -13.40 27.13 15.75
CA ASP A 111 -14.49 26.78 16.69
C ASP A 111 -15.53 27.91 16.81
N ASP A 112 -16.58 27.68 17.61
CA ASP A 112 -17.64 28.68 17.86
C ASP A 112 -17.15 29.95 18.57
N LYS A 113 -15.89 29.95 19.04
CA LYS A 113 -15.22 31.07 19.71
C LYS A 113 -14.18 31.75 18.82
N ASN A 114 -14.21 31.49 17.51
CA ASN A 114 -13.27 32.03 16.54
C ASN A 114 -11.80 31.65 16.80
N GLU A 115 -11.53 30.55 17.52
CA GLU A 115 -10.18 30.01 17.70
C GLU A 115 -9.82 28.95 16.65
N PRO A 116 -8.59 28.97 16.10
CA PRO A 116 -8.13 27.93 15.19
C PRO A 116 -7.98 26.60 15.93
N LYS A 117 -8.51 25.52 15.34
CA LYS A 117 -8.27 24.14 15.83
C LYS A 117 -6.83 23.66 15.58
N GLY A 118 -6.14 24.29 14.63
CA GLY A 118 -4.75 24.00 14.29
C GLY A 118 -3.76 24.83 15.12
N THR A 119 -2.53 24.31 15.27
CA THR A 119 -1.45 24.96 16.03
C THR A 119 -0.53 25.85 15.19
N ARG A 120 -0.64 25.82 13.86
CA ARG A 120 0.26 26.55 12.94
C ARG A 120 -0.46 27.05 11.69
N VAL A 121 -0.15 28.28 11.28
CA VAL A 121 -0.61 28.89 10.02
C VAL A 121 0.52 28.85 8.99
N PHE A 122 0.19 28.52 7.75
CA PHE A 122 1.14 28.47 6.64
C PHE A 122 0.78 29.56 5.62
N GLY A 123 1.72 30.44 5.33
CA GLY A 123 1.56 31.53 4.36
C GLY A 123 1.03 32.84 4.96
N PRO A 124 1.01 33.91 4.15
CA PRO A 124 0.55 35.23 4.59
C PRO A 124 -0.96 35.22 4.88
N VAL A 125 -1.38 36.02 5.86
CA VAL A 125 -2.80 36.23 6.21
C VAL A 125 -3.21 37.67 5.97
N ALA A 126 -4.49 37.88 5.65
CA ALA A 126 -5.02 39.20 5.32
C ALA A 126 -5.25 40.06 6.59
N ARG A 127 -4.97 41.36 6.53
CA ARG A 127 -5.12 42.31 7.68
C ARG A 127 -6.55 42.40 8.21
N GLU A 128 -7.55 42.14 7.38
CA GLU A 128 -8.98 42.22 7.74
C GLU A 128 -9.37 41.18 8.80
N LEU A 129 -8.57 40.13 9.01
CA LEU A 129 -8.79 39.14 10.08
C LEU A 129 -8.65 39.76 11.48
N ARG A 130 -7.93 40.87 11.62
CA ARG A 130 -7.81 41.60 12.88
C ARG A 130 -9.11 42.29 13.27
N ASP A 131 -9.81 42.85 12.28
CA ASP A 131 -11.08 43.56 12.48
C ASP A 131 -12.22 42.58 12.80
N LYS A 132 -12.06 41.32 12.40
CA LYS A 132 -13.01 40.22 12.66
C LYS A 132 -12.64 39.38 13.90
N GLU A 133 -11.79 39.90 14.78
CA GLU A 133 -11.41 39.30 16.07
C GLU A 133 -10.66 37.95 15.99
N PHE A 134 -10.08 37.57 14.84
CA PHE A 134 -9.27 36.34 14.70
C PHE A 134 -7.81 36.53 15.16
N LEU A 135 -7.62 37.09 16.35
CA LEU A 135 -6.31 37.51 16.88
C LEU A 135 -5.28 36.37 16.94
N LYS A 136 -5.74 35.16 17.30
CA LYS A 136 -4.87 33.97 17.44
C LYS A 136 -4.33 33.50 16.09
N ILE A 137 -5.09 33.66 15.01
CA ILE A 137 -4.67 33.32 13.65
C ILE A 137 -3.62 34.33 13.16
N VAL A 138 -3.87 35.62 13.37
CA VAL A 138 -2.92 36.70 13.05
C VAL A 138 -1.59 36.50 13.79
N SER A 139 -1.65 36.08 15.05
CA SER A 139 -0.45 35.82 15.86
C SER A 139 0.37 34.60 15.40
N LEU A 140 -0.26 33.61 14.78
CA LEU A 140 0.40 32.37 14.33
C LEU A 140 0.94 32.47 12.90
N ALA A 141 0.57 33.52 12.17
CA ALA A 141 0.94 33.70 10.77
C ALA A 141 2.37 34.23 10.60
N PRO A 142 3.11 33.78 9.57
CA PRO A 142 4.44 34.28 9.26
C PRO A 142 4.46 35.72 8.72
N GLU A 143 3.38 36.16 8.05
CA GLU A 143 3.26 37.50 7.46
C GLU A 143 1.79 37.94 7.42
N VAL A 144 1.54 39.25 7.56
CA VAL A 144 0.21 39.85 7.50
C VAL A 144 0.14 40.93 6.41
N VAL A 145 -0.62 40.66 5.34
CA VAL A 145 -0.74 41.50 4.12
C VAL A 145 -2.03 42.30 4.15
#